data_AF-A0A7Y8NVD9-F1
#
_entry.id   AF-A0A7Y8NVD9-F1
#
_cell.length_a   1.000
_cell.length_b   1.000
_cell.length_c   1.000
_cell.angle_alpha   90.00
_cell.angle_beta   90.00
_cell.angle_gamma   90.00
#
_symmetry.space_group_name_H-M   'P 1'
#
loop_
_entity.id
_entity.type
_entity.pdbx_description
1 polymer ?
#
loop_
_entity_poly.entity_id
_entity_poly.type
_entity_poly.pdbx_seq_one_letter_code
_entity_poly.pdbx_strand_id
1 'polypeptide(L)'
;MDLESLYASANPNIVIFLFTSFVAFLSWLVKSLVEKPILESKNTFNNFFEKRIEILVEVNTRLNFIAYFPKGKESEDFKKQLQEIILRDGKTGYLNKNTFDSILKISIDSVTDENLLLNTIKEINEDLNLQISKIQDEIKFYRRFSNFNPFRRFVGFALLSLQYVFSLIIVLSVLGLLIYGLIVTNWYWKVVIILLLIVGLYLINKWMEK
;
A
#
# COMPACT_ATOMS: atom_id res chain seq x y z
N MET A 1 3.31 -6.23 -52.58
CA MET A 1 3.82 -4.85 -52.41
C MET A 1 5.01 -4.96 -51.49
N ASP A 2 6.23 -4.85 -52.01
CA ASP A 2 7.45 -5.10 -51.24
C ASP A 2 7.76 -3.94 -50.30
N LEU A 3 8.23 -4.26 -49.08
CA LEU A 3 8.66 -3.28 -48.08
C LEU A 3 9.68 -2.28 -48.66
N GLU A 4 10.56 -2.74 -49.54
CA GLU A 4 11.55 -1.91 -50.24
C GLU A 4 10.91 -0.85 -51.15
N SER A 5 9.84 -1.22 -51.87
CA SER A 5 9.08 -0.27 -52.71
C SER A 5 8.32 0.78 -51.91
N LEU A 6 7.93 0.43 -50.68
CA LEU A 6 7.22 1.31 -49.74
C LEU A 6 8.18 2.32 -49.10
N TYR A 7 9.37 1.87 -48.69
CA TYR A 7 10.46 2.72 -48.18
C TYR A 7 11.00 3.69 -49.24
N ALA A 8 11.13 3.27 -50.50
CA ALA A 8 11.61 4.12 -51.59
C ALA A 8 10.65 5.26 -51.96
N SER A 9 9.34 5.07 -51.71
CA SER A 9 8.29 6.07 -51.99
C SER A 9 7.91 6.93 -50.78
N ALA A 10 8.36 6.58 -49.58
CA ALA A 10 7.98 7.25 -48.34
C ALA A 10 8.71 8.58 -48.19
N ASN A 11 7.96 9.67 -47.95
CA ASN A 11 8.56 10.97 -47.70
C ASN A 11 9.25 10.96 -46.31
N PRO A 12 10.58 11.15 -46.24
CA PRO A 12 11.34 11.03 -44.99
C PRO A 12 10.88 12.03 -43.92
N ASN A 13 10.38 13.21 -44.29
CA ASN A 13 9.88 14.20 -43.34
C ASN A 13 8.60 13.72 -42.64
N ILE A 14 7.72 13.01 -43.37
CA ILE A 14 6.48 12.45 -42.80
C ILE A 14 6.82 11.30 -41.86
N VAL A 15 7.78 10.46 -42.22
CA VAL A 15 8.23 9.34 -41.37
C VAL A 15 8.86 9.86 -40.08
N ILE A 16 9.72 10.87 -40.16
CA ILE A 16 10.33 11.50 -38.97
C ILE A 16 9.25 12.14 -38.08
N PHE A 17 8.27 12.86 -38.67
CA PHE A 17 7.17 13.46 -37.92
C PHE A 17 6.30 12.42 -37.22
N LEU A 18 5.94 11.34 -37.91
CA LEU A 18 5.16 10.24 -37.32
C LEU A 18 5.94 9.53 -36.21
N PHE A 19 7.23 9.28 -36.41
CA PHE A 19 8.06 8.63 -35.42
C PHE A 19 8.26 9.49 -34.16
N THR A 20 8.55 10.78 -34.33
CA THR A 20 8.68 11.73 -33.21
C THR A 20 7.37 11.90 -32.44
N SER A 21 6.23 12.00 -33.14
CA SER A 21 4.90 12.04 -32.52
C SER A 21 4.58 10.74 -31.77
N PHE A 22 4.97 9.58 -32.33
CA PHE A 22 4.80 8.28 -31.68
C PHE A 22 5.64 8.15 -30.41
N VAL A 23 6.91 8.59 -30.43
CA VAL A 23 7.79 8.61 -29.25
C VAL A 23 7.26 9.57 -28.18
N ALA A 24 6.75 10.74 -28.57
CA ALA A 24 6.14 11.69 -27.65
C ALA A 24 4.87 11.11 -27.01
N PHE A 25 4.03 10.44 -27.80
CA PHE A 25 2.84 9.74 -27.32
C PHE A 25 3.19 8.62 -26.34
N LEU A 26 4.18 7.77 -26.65
CA LEU A 26 4.66 6.73 -25.74
C LEU A 26 5.20 7.33 -24.43
N SER A 27 5.95 8.42 -24.50
CA SER A 27 6.46 9.12 -23.31
C SER A 27 5.33 9.66 -22.44
N TRP A 28 4.30 10.25 -23.06
CA TRP A 28 3.11 10.73 -22.36
C TRP A 28 2.32 9.59 -21.70
N LEU A 29 2.22 8.45 -22.39
CA LEU A 29 1.50 7.26 -21.91
C LEU A 29 2.22 6.65 -20.70
N VAL A 30 3.54 6.48 -20.75
CA VAL A 30 4.35 6.01 -19.61
C VAL A 30 4.21 6.96 -18.42
N LYS A 31 4.32 8.27 -18.66
CA LYS A 31 4.18 9.28 -17.60
C LYS A 31 2.80 9.24 -16.94
N SER A 32 1.75 9.06 -17.73
CA SER A 32 0.36 9.13 -17.24
C SER A 32 -0.11 7.84 -16.58
N LEU A 33 0.26 6.67 -17.10
CA LEU A 33 -0.22 5.39 -16.60
C LEU A 33 0.69 4.77 -15.52
N VAL A 34 1.99 5.10 -15.54
CA VAL A 34 2.96 4.48 -14.64
C VAL A 34 3.48 5.49 -13.62
N GLU A 35 4.10 6.58 -14.06
CA GLU A 35 4.75 7.50 -13.13
C GLU A 35 3.76 8.22 -12.22
N LYS A 36 2.68 8.76 -12.79
CA LYS A 36 1.70 9.55 -12.03
C LYS A 36 1.00 8.73 -10.93
N PRO A 37 0.45 7.53 -11.18
CA PRO A 37 -0.18 6.72 -10.13
C PRO A 37 0.82 6.27 -9.06
N ILE A 38 2.06 5.95 -9.44
CA ILE A 38 3.10 5.57 -8.47
C ILE A 38 3.45 6.76 -7.57
N LEU A 39 3.58 7.97 -8.14
CA LEU A 39 3.90 9.17 -7.39
C LEU A 39 2.75 9.58 -6.46
N GLU A 40 1.50 9.51 -6.94
CA GLU A 40 0.31 9.78 -6.13
C GLU A 40 0.14 8.75 -5.01
N SER A 41 0.32 7.45 -5.31
CA SER A 41 0.30 6.39 -4.30
C SER A 41 1.36 6.60 -3.23
N LYS A 42 2.58 7.00 -3.63
CA LYS A 42 3.66 7.32 -2.68
C LYS A 42 3.30 8.50 -1.80
N ASN A 43 2.77 9.58 -2.39
CA ASN A 43 2.38 10.75 -1.62
C ASN A 43 1.24 10.42 -0.64
N THR A 44 0.23 9.66 -1.06
CA THR A 44 -0.85 9.22 -0.17
C THR A 44 -0.33 8.32 0.95
N PHE A 45 0.58 7.39 0.64
CA PHE A 45 1.20 6.53 1.64
C PHE A 45 2.00 7.34 2.67
N ASN A 46 2.83 8.28 2.21
CA ASN A 46 3.60 9.16 3.10
C ASN A 46 2.70 10.01 3.97
N ASN A 47 1.67 10.65 3.39
CA ASN A 47 0.71 11.45 4.15
C ASN A 47 -0.02 10.62 5.20
N PHE A 48 -0.35 9.36 4.90
CA PHE A 48 -0.96 8.45 5.87
C PHE A 48 0.00 8.11 7.01
N PHE A 49 1.25 7.77 6.70
CA PHE A 49 2.27 7.44 7.71
C PHE A 49 2.62 8.65 8.59
N GLU A 50 2.79 9.83 8.01
CA GLU A 50 3.05 11.06 8.76
C GLU A 50 1.92 11.36 9.74
N LYS A 51 0.66 11.33 9.27
CA LYS A 51 -0.50 11.52 10.14
C LYS A 51 -0.60 10.46 11.23
N ARG A 52 -0.31 9.20 10.90
CA ARG A 52 -0.36 8.11 11.87
C ARG A 52 0.70 8.29 12.97
N ILE A 53 1.92 8.66 12.61
CA ILE A 53 2.99 8.96 13.56
C ILE A 53 2.61 10.16 14.41
N GLU A 54 2.10 11.24 13.82
CA GLU A 54 1.65 12.44 14.53
C GLU A 54 0.62 12.09 15.61
N ILE A 55 -0.43 11.33 15.25
CA ILE A 55 -1.48 10.90 16.18
C ILE A 55 -0.91 10.00 17.28
N LEU A 56 -0.07 9.01 16.94
CA LEU A 56 0.53 8.12 17.91
C LEU A 56 1.43 8.86 18.91
N VAL A 57 2.21 9.84 18.44
CA VAL A 57 3.03 10.69 19.32
C VAL A 57 2.14 11.53 20.24
N GLU A 58 1.10 12.18 19.69
CA GLU A 58 0.17 13.01 20.46
C GLU A 58 -0.50 12.21 21.59
N VAL A 59 -1.03 11.02 21.27
CA VAL A 59 -1.63 10.09 22.23
C VAL A 59 -0.61 9.60 23.26
N ASN A 60 0.57 9.17 22.80
CA ASN A 60 1.63 8.68 23.69
C ASN A 60 2.06 9.74 24.70
N THR A 61 2.22 10.99 24.26
CA THR A 61 2.57 12.10 25.16
C THR A 61 1.51 12.30 26.25
N ARG A 62 0.22 12.24 25.90
CA ARG A 62 -0.87 12.37 26.87
C ARG A 62 -0.93 11.19 27.85
N LEU A 63 -0.72 9.96 27.38
CA LEU A 63 -0.62 8.78 28.25
C LEU A 63 0.56 8.89 29.21
N ASN A 64 1.73 9.36 28.73
CA ASN A 64 2.89 9.60 29.59
C ASN A 64 2.59 10.68 30.65
N PHE A 65 1.88 11.76 30.31
CA PHE A 65 1.46 12.74 31.30
C PHE A 65 0.50 12.15 32.34
N ILE A 66 -0.43 11.28 31.95
CA ILE A 66 -1.28 10.54 32.90
C ILE A 66 -0.42 9.65 33.80
N ALA A 67 0.65 9.04 33.29
CA ALA A 67 1.56 8.21 34.08
C ALA A 67 2.37 9.03 35.10
N TYR A 68 2.85 10.21 34.69
CA TYR A 68 3.60 11.12 35.57
C TYR A 68 2.71 11.82 36.61
N PHE A 69 1.46 12.09 36.25
CA PHE A 69 0.47 12.75 37.10
C PHE A 69 -0.77 11.86 37.27
N PRO A 70 -0.67 10.77 38.06
CA PRO A 70 -1.70 9.73 38.12
C PRO A 70 -2.95 10.12 38.92
N LYS A 71 -2.91 11.23 39.68
CA LYS A 71 -4.01 11.66 40.56
C LYS A 71 -4.20 13.18 40.51
N GLY A 72 -5.44 13.62 40.74
CA GLY A 72 -5.79 15.04 40.81
C GLY A 72 -6.35 15.58 39.49
N LYS A 73 -6.67 16.89 39.50
CA LYS A 73 -7.33 17.59 38.37
C LYS A 73 -6.54 17.51 37.07
N GLU A 74 -5.21 17.52 37.15
CA GLU A 74 -4.32 17.44 35.98
C GLU A 74 -4.51 16.11 35.22
N SER A 75 -4.66 14.99 35.95
CA SER A 75 -4.91 13.68 35.37
C SER A 75 -6.25 13.64 34.62
N GLU A 76 -7.29 14.24 35.20
CA GLU A 76 -8.61 14.34 34.57
C GLU A 76 -8.58 15.19 33.30
N ASP A 77 -7.83 16.30 33.30
CA ASP A 77 -7.66 17.15 32.13
C ASP A 77 -6.89 16.44 31.01
N PHE A 78 -5.84 15.67 31.34
CA PHE A 78 -5.14 14.86 30.34
C PHE A 78 -6.03 13.75 29.77
N LYS A 79 -6.88 13.12 30.59
CA LYS A 79 -7.87 12.13 30.12
C LYS A 79 -8.91 12.76 29.19
N LYS A 80 -9.41 13.96 29.49
CA LYS A 80 -10.31 14.70 28.58
C LYS A 80 -9.64 15.05 27.26
N GLN A 81 -8.40 15.54 27.30
CA GLN A 81 -7.64 15.80 26.08
C GLN A 81 -7.45 14.51 25.25
N LEU A 82 -7.20 13.38 25.92
CA LEU A 82 -7.12 12.07 25.26
C LEU A 82 -8.44 11.73 24.56
N GLN A 83 -9.59 11.93 25.22
CA GLN A 83 -10.91 11.74 24.61
C GLN A 83 -11.13 12.65 23.41
N GLU A 84 -10.77 13.94 23.51
CA GLU A 84 -10.88 14.89 22.41
C GLU A 84 -10.04 14.46 21.20
N ILE A 85 -8.80 14.03 21.42
CA ILE A 85 -7.91 13.56 20.35
C ILE A 85 -8.52 12.34 19.64
N ILE A 86 -9.07 11.41 20.40
CA ILE A 86 -9.65 10.18 19.86
C ILE A 86 -10.95 10.46 19.12
N LEU A 87 -11.86 11.25 19.69
CA LEU A 87 -13.21 11.46 19.15
C LEU A 87 -13.25 12.45 17.97
N ARG A 88 -12.18 13.22 17.77
CA ARG A 88 -12.13 14.29 16.78
C ARG A 88 -11.54 13.83 15.44
N ASP A 89 -12.11 14.36 14.36
CA ASP A 89 -11.56 14.32 12.99
C ASP A 89 -11.20 12.91 12.45
N GLY A 90 -11.85 11.86 12.95
CA GLY A 90 -11.61 10.48 12.51
C GLY A 90 -10.19 9.96 12.81
N LYS A 91 -9.47 10.58 13.77
CA LYS A 91 -8.12 10.18 14.17
C LYS A 91 -8.04 8.73 14.66
N THR A 92 -9.16 8.17 15.13
CA THR A 92 -9.29 6.74 15.49
C THR A 92 -8.88 5.78 14.37
N GLY A 93 -9.11 6.15 13.10
CA GLY A 93 -8.81 5.31 11.95
C GLY A 93 -7.32 5.04 11.74
N TYR A 94 -6.46 5.76 12.44
CA TYR A 94 -4.99 5.61 12.38
C TYR A 94 -4.45 4.78 13.57
N LEU A 95 -5.30 4.44 14.54
CA LEU A 95 -4.93 3.64 15.70
C LEU A 95 -5.33 2.17 15.50
N ASN A 96 -4.51 1.26 16.00
CA ASN A 96 -4.89 -0.14 16.06
C ASN A 96 -6.06 -0.32 17.02
N LYS A 97 -6.97 -1.25 16.71
CA LYS A 97 -8.18 -1.51 17.52
C LYS A 97 -7.87 -1.72 19.01
N ASN A 98 -6.90 -2.59 19.31
CA ASN A 98 -6.54 -2.91 20.70
C ASN A 98 -6.02 -1.67 21.44
N THR A 99 -5.18 -0.87 20.77
CA THR A 99 -4.65 0.37 21.32
C THR A 99 -5.78 1.37 21.56
N PHE A 100 -6.66 1.57 20.59
CA PHE A 100 -7.84 2.42 20.72
C PHE A 100 -8.73 2.02 21.90
N ASP A 101 -9.05 0.73 22.03
CA ASP A 101 -9.89 0.21 23.12
C ASP A 101 -9.24 0.46 24.49
N SER A 102 -7.93 0.26 24.61
CA SER A 102 -7.18 0.52 25.85
C SER A 102 -7.13 2.01 26.18
N ILE A 103 -6.87 2.88 25.20
CA ILE A 103 -6.86 4.33 25.38
C ILE A 103 -8.25 4.83 25.81
N LEU A 104 -9.32 4.32 25.18
CA LEU A 104 -10.70 4.67 25.52
C LEU A 104 -11.00 4.33 26.98
N LYS A 105 -10.66 3.13 27.44
CA LYS A 105 -10.82 2.71 28.84
C LYS A 105 -10.05 3.62 29.80
N ILE A 106 -8.77 3.86 29.54
CA ILE A 106 -7.92 4.77 30.34
C ILE A 106 -8.52 6.18 30.42
N SER A 107 -9.13 6.65 29.32
CA SER A 107 -9.69 7.99 29.22
C SER A 107 -11.01 8.16 29.99
N ILE A 108 -11.80 7.10 30.15
CA ILE A 108 -13.14 7.15 30.77
C ILE A 108 -13.09 6.76 32.25
N ASP A 109 -12.24 5.78 32.60
CA ASP A 109 -12.19 5.26 33.96
C ASP A 109 -11.65 6.31 34.94
N SER A 110 -12.33 6.46 36.08
CA SER A 110 -11.97 7.44 37.12
C SER A 110 -10.62 7.08 37.77
N VAL A 111 -10.39 5.79 38.01
CA VAL A 111 -9.13 5.25 38.51
C VAL A 111 -8.32 4.73 37.33
N THR A 112 -7.10 5.25 37.17
CA THR A 112 -6.18 4.79 36.13
C THR A 112 -5.61 3.42 36.49
N ASP A 113 -5.85 2.42 35.66
CA ASP A 113 -5.14 1.13 35.74
C ASP A 113 -3.71 1.33 35.23
N GLU A 114 -2.74 1.29 36.16
CA GLU A 114 -1.33 1.50 35.89
C GLU A 114 -0.74 0.43 34.95
N ASN A 115 -1.18 -0.83 35.08
CA ASN A 115 -0.71 -1.90 34.21
C ASN A 115 -1.22 -1.71 32.79
N LEU A 116 -2.51 -1.37 32.65
CA LEU A 116 -3.09 -1.07 31.34
C LEU A 116 -2.42 0.14 30.70
N LEU A 117 -2.15 1.19 31.46
CA LEU A 117 -1.49 2.41 30.99
C LEU A 117 -0.08 2.13 30.48
N LEU A 118 0.76 1.48 31.28
CA LEU A 118 2.15 1.21 30.92
C LEU A 118 2.25 0.24 29.73
N ASN A 119 1.38 -0.77 29.68
CA ASN A 119 1.30 -1.68 28.54
C ASN A 119 0.89 -0.93 27.26
N THR A 120 -0.10 -0.04 27.35
CA THR A 120 -0.55 0.76 26.20
C THR A 120 0.55 1.69 25.71
N ILE A 121 1.30 2.35 26.61
CA ILE A 121 2.47 3.17 26.26
C ILE A 121 3.53 2.33 25.55
N LYS A 122 3.81 1.12 26.05
CA LYS A 122 4.76 0.21 25.43
C LYS A 122 4.33 -0.20 24.02
N GLU A 123 3.08 -0.60 23.83
CA GLU A 123 2.54 -0.97 22.52
C GLU A 123 2.63 0.19 21.51
N ILE A 124 2.30 1.42 21.94
CA ILE A 124 2.42 2.60 21.09
C ILE A 124 3.88 2.89 20.73
N ASN A 125 4.81 2.77 21.69
CA ASN A 125 6.23 2.94 21.43
C ASN A 125 6.78 1.90 20.43
N GLU A 126 6.35 0.65 20.54
CA GLU A 126 6.71 -0.40 19.59
C GLU A 126 6.17 -0.10 18.18
N ASP A 127 4.91 0.33 18.06
CA ASP A 127 4.31 0.72 16.77
C ASP A 127 5.01 1.95 16.18
N LEU A 128 5.31 2.97 16.99
CA LEU A 128 6.09 4.14 16.57
C LEU A 128 7.47 3.74 16.06
N ASN A 129 8.19 2.87 16.77
CA ASN A 129 9.50 2.38 16.35
C ASN A 129 9.43 1.61 15.03
N LEU A 130 8.39 0.80 14.83
CA LEU A 130 8.16 0.09 13.57
C LEU A 130 7.84 1.05 12.41
N GLN A 131 7.11 2.12 12.65
CA GLN A 131 6.82 3.11 11.61
C GLN A 131 8.04 3.97 11.26
N ILE A 132 8.79 4.41 12.27
CA ILE A 132 10.03 5.16 12.08
C ILE A 132 11.07 4.29 11.36
N SER A 133 11.21 3.01 11.70
CA SER A 133 12.16 2.11 11.04
C SER A 133 11.80 1.91 9.56
N LYS A 134 10.51 1.76 9.22
CA LYS A 134 10.06 1.70 7.82
C LYS A 134 10.42 2.97 7.04
N ILE A 135 10.20 4.14 7.64
CA ILE A 135 10.60 5.42 7.01
C ILE A 135 12.11 5.48 6.83
N GLN A 136 12.90 5.07 7.82
CA GLN A 136 14.36 5.03 7.72
C GLN A 136 14.84 4.05 6.64
N ASP A 137 14.19 2.89 6.50
CA ASP A 137 14.48 1.92 5.45
C ASP A 137 14.13 2.46 4.07
N GLU A 138 13.01 3.16 3.92
CA GLU A 138 12.69 3.88 2.69
C GLU A 138 13.71 4.98 2.40
N ILE A 139 14.06 5.82 3.36
CA ILE A 139 15.09 6.86 3.20
C ILE A 139 16.42 6.22 2.79
N LYS A 140 16.80 5.10 3.40
CA LYS A 140 18.03 4.37 3.10
C LYS A 140 17.96 3.73 1.71
N PHE A 141 16.81 3.20 1.32
CA PHE A 141 16.54 2.73 -0.03
C PHE A 141 16.70 3.89 -1.02
N TYR A 142 15.97 5.00 -0.85
CA TYR A 142 16.09 6.17 -1.71
C TYR A 142 17.52 6.71 -1.74
N ARG A 143 18.23 6.78 -0.62
CA ARG A 143 19.63 7.22 -0.61
C ARG A 143 20.56 6.28 -1.40
N ARG A 144 20.31 4.97 -1.34
CA ARG A 144 21.07 3.96 -2.11
C ARG A 144 20.70 3.95 -3.60
N PHE A 145 19.45 4.24 -3.95
CA PHE A 145 18.91 4.08 -5.30
C PHE A 145 18.68 5.40 -6.06
N SER A 146 18.60 6.55 -5.39
CA SER A 146 18.50 7.88 -6.02
C SER A 146 19.84 8.34 -6.59
N ASN A 147 20.95 7.71 -6.15
CA ASN A 147 22.28 7.92 -6.73
C ASN A 147 22.58 6.99 -7.92
N PHE A 148 21.58 6.27 -8.47
CA PHE A 148 21.79 5.47 -9.67
C PHE A 148 21.45 6.21 -10.95
N ASN A 149 22.41 6.14 -11.89
CA ASN A 149 22.31 6.46 -13.31
C ASN A 149 20.88 6.19 -13.85
N PRO A 150 20.22 7.18 -14.50
CA PRO A 150 18.85 7.08 -15.04
C PRO A 150 18.55 5.77 -15.78
N PHE A 151 19.58 5.21 -16.42
CA PHE A 151 19.53 3.92 -17.10
C PHE A 151 19.13 2.75 -16.18
N ARG A 152 19.65 2.66 -14.95
CA ARG A 152 19.27 1.59 -14.01
C ARG A 152 17.84 1.73 -13.50
N ARG A 153 17.34 2.96 -13.37
CA ARG A 153 15.93 3.22 -13.01
C ARG A 153 15.00 2.78 -14.13
N PHE A 154 15.34 3.09 -15.38
CA PHE A 154 14.62 2.58 -16.55
C PHE A 154 14.64 1.05 -16.61
N VAL A 155 15.80 0.42 -16.43
CA VAL A 155 15.92 -1.06 -16.41
C VAL A 155 15.09 -1.67 -15.27
N GLY A 156 15.06 -1.05 -14.09
CA GLY A 156 14.22 -1.49 -12.97
C GLY A 156 12.73 -1.44 -13.29
N PHE A 157 12.25 -0.32 -13.86
CA PHE A 157 10.86 -0.22 -14.31
C PHE A 157 10.55 -1.18 -15.45
N ALA A 158 11.49 -1.40 -16.38
CA ALA A 158 11.33 -2.36 -17.46
C ALA A 158 11.23 -3.80 -16.95
N LEU A 159 12.07 -4.19 -15.98
CA LEU A 159 12.02 -5.51 -15.34
C LEU A 159 10.72 -5.72 -14.55
N LEU A 160 10.27 -4.72 -13.79
CA LEU A 160 9.00 -4.78 -13.08
C LEU A 160 7.82 -4.91 -14.05
N SER A 161 7.81 -4.11 -15.12
CA SER A 161 6.79 -4.20 -16.17
C SER A 161 6.80 -5.59 -16.84
N LEU A 162 7.98 -6.12 -17.15
CA LEU A 162 8.15 -7.47 -17.69
C LEU A 162 7.60 -8.54 -16.74
N GLN A 163 7.86 -8.41 -15.43
CA GLN A 163 7.32 -9.32 -14.41
C GLN A 163 5.79 -9.31 -14.38
N TYR A 164 5.16 -8.13 -14.48
CA TYR A 164 3.70 -8.03 -14.57
C TYR A 164 3.14 -8.63 -15.85
N VAL A 165 3.80 -8.41 -16.99
CA VAL A 165 3.42 -9.03 -18.27
C VAL A 165 3.52 -10.55 -18.18
N PHE A 166 4.60 -11.10 -17.62
CA PHE A 166 4.75 -12.54 -17.39
C PHE A 166 3.68 -13.09 -16.45
N SER A 167 3.42 -12.40 -15.33
CA SER A 167 2.35 -12.78 -14.40
C SER A 167 0.98 -12.82 -15.09
N LEU A 168 0.68 -11.80 -15.89
CA LEU A 168 -0.56 -11.72 -16.67
C LEU A 168 -0.68 -12.84 -17.70
N ILE A 169 0.41 -13.16 -18.42
CA ILE A 169 0.45 -14.30 -19.36
C ILE A 169 0.18 -15.62 -18.62
N ILE A 170 0.76 -15.82 -17.44
CA ILE A 170 0.52 -17.01 -16.62
C ILE A 170 -0.95 -17.09 -16.23
N VAL A 171 -1.53 -16.01 -15.71
CA VAL A 171 -2.96 -15.95 -15.34
C VAL A 171 -3.86 -16.25 -16.53
N LEU A 172 -3.62 -15.62 -17.67
CA LEU A 172 -4.38 -15.88 -18.91
C LEU A 172 -4.20 -17.32 -19.41
N SER A 173 -3.00 -17.88 -19.29
CA SER A 173 -2.73 -19.27 -19.69
C SER A 173 -3.48 -20.27 -18.80
N VAL A 174 -3.49 -20.04 -17.49
CA VAL A 174 -4.27 -20.86 -16.54
C VAL A 174 -5.77 -20.75 -16.82
N LEU A 175 -6.28 -19.54 -17.05
CA LEU A 175 -7.69 -19.32 -17.42
C LEU A 175 -8.03 -20.02 -18.74
N GLY A 176 -7.15 -19.92 -19.75
CA GLY A 176 -7.31 -20.61 -21.03
C GLY A 176 -7.35 -22.12 -20.87
N LEU A 177 -6.45 -22.69 -20.06
CA LEU A 177 -6.44 -24.13 -19.75
C LEU A 177 -7.71 -24.58 -19.01
N LEU A 178 -8.23 -23.77 -18.09
CA LEU A 178 -9.48 -24.06 -17.38
C LEU A 178 -10.68 -24.06 -18.34
N ILE A 179 -10.78 -23.05 -19.22
CA ILE A 179 -11.85 -22.96 -20.23
C ILE A 179 -11.75 -24.12 -21.21
N TYR A 180 -10.56 -24.42 -21.73
CA TYR A 180 -10.33 -25.54 -22.63
C TYR A 180 -10.67 -26.88 -21.97
N GLY A 181 -10.26 -27.08 -20.71
CA GLY A 181 -10.60 -28.23 -19.90
C GLY A 181 -12.12 -28.40 -19.77
N LEU A 182 -12.86 -27.32 -19.51
CA LEU A 182 -14.32 -27.35 -19.43
C LEU A 182 -15.01 -27.67 -20.76
N ILE A 183 -14.41 -27.31 -21.90
CA ILE A 183 -15.00 -27.57 -23.22
C ILE A 183 -14.74 -29.01 -23.67
N VAL A 184 -13.49 -29.47 -23.58
CA VAL A 184 -13.02 -30.72 -24.22
C VAL A 184 -13.18 -31.96 -23.35
N THR A 185 -13.18 -31.84 -22.02
CA THR A 185 -13.21 -33.02 -21.14
C THR A 185 -14.60 -33.60 -20.90
N ASN A 186 -14.61 -34.84 -20.43
CA ASN A 186 -15.82 -35.61 -20.10
C ASN A 186 -16.56 -35.01 -18.89
N TRP A 187 -17.87 -35.24 -18.77
CA TRP A 187 -18.74 -34.64 -17.73
C TRP A 187 -18.17 -34.73 -16.31
N TYR A 188 -17.60 -35.88 -15.93
CA TYR A 188 -16.99 -36.10 -14.60
C TYR A 188 -15.84 -35.13 -14.31
N TRP A 189 -14.99 -34.83 -15.30
CA TRP A 189 -13.86 -33.90 -15.14
C TRP A 189 -14.33 -32.44 -15.04
N LYS A 190 -15.45 -32.08 -15.70
CA LYS A 190 -16.05 -30.74 -15.56
C LYS A 190 -16.52 -30.49 -14.13
N VAL A 191 -17.16 -31.48 -13.51
CA VAL A 191 -17.62 -31.40 -12.11
C VAL A 191 -16.44 -31.23 -11.15
N VAL A 192 -15.33 -31.95 -11.38
CA VAL A 192 -14.10 -31.82 -10.58
C VAL A 192 -13.47 -30.43 -10.72
N ILE A 193 -13.39 -29.87 -11.93
CA ILE A 193 -12.87 -28.52 -12.18
C ILE A 193 -13.74 -27.45 -11.49
N ILE A 194 -15.06 -27.59 -11.54
CA ILE A 194 -15.99 -26.67 -10.88
C ILE A 194 -15.84 -26.75 -9.35
N LEU A 195 -15.73 -27.95 -8.78
CA LEU A 195 -15.47 -28.13 -7.35
C LEU A 195 -14.15 -27.49 -6.91
N LEU A 196 -13.08 -27.64 -7.71
CA LEU A 196 -11.79 -26.99 -7.47
C LEU A 196 -11.89 -25.47 -7.49
N LEU A 197 -12.65 -24.89 -8.43
CA LEU A 197 -12.89 -23.45 -8.49
C LEU A 197 -13.64 -22.94 -7.26
N ILE A 198 -14.66 -23.66 -6.79
CA ILE A 198 -15.44 -23.31 -5.59
C ILE A 198 -14.54 -23.35 -4.34
N VAL A 199 -13.71 -24.38 -4.19
CA VAL A 199 -12.77 -24.49 -3.07
C VAL A 199 -11.70 -23.39 -3.14
N GLY A 200 -11.18 -23.09 -4.33
CA GLY A 200 -10.24 -22.00 -4.55
C GLY A 200 -10.82 -20.64 -4.16
N LEU A 201 -12.05 -20.34 -4.59
CA LEU A 201 -12.76 -19.11 -4.22
C LEU A 201 -13.01 -19.02 -2.71
N TYR A 202 -13.38 -20.13 -2.07
CA TYR A 202 -13.57 -20.18 -0.61
C TYR A 202 -12.26 -19.87 0.15
N LEU A 203 -11.13 -20.44 -0.30
CA LEU A 203 -9.82 -20.19 0.30
C LEU A 203 -9.36 -18.74 0.10
N ILE A 204 -9.60 -18.17 -1.09
CA ILE A 204 -9.30 -16.76 -1.37
C ILE A 204 -10.15 -15.85 -0.49
N ASN A 205 -11.46 -16.13 -0.35
CA ASN A 205 -12.33 -15.33 0.51
C ASN A 205 -11.86 -15.35 1.98
N LYS A 206 -11.52 -16.54 2.49
CA LYS A 206 -10.98 -16.70 3.85
C LYS A 206 -9.64 -16.00 4.05
N TRP A 207 -8.83 -15.88 2.99
CA TRP A 207 -7.57 -15.16 3.04
C TRP A 207 -7.76 -13.64 3.01
N MET A 208 -8.76 -13.13 2.27
CA MET A 208 -9.09 -11.70 2.24
C MET A 208 -9.82 -11.20 3.50
N GLU A 209 -10.50 -12.08 4.22
CA GLU A 209 -11.16 -11.75 5.51
C GLU A 209 -10.20 -11.75 6.72
N LYS A 210 -8.91 -12.01 6.52
CA LYS A 210 -7.84 -11.91 7.53
C LYS A 210 -7.08 -10.60 7.43
#